data_AF-A0A533ZFR8-F1
#
_entry.id   AF-A0A533ZFR8-F1
#
_cell.length_a   1.000
_cell.length_b   1.000
_cell.length_c   1.000
_cell.angle_alpha   90.00
_cell.angle_beta   90.00
_cell.angle_gamma   90.00
#
_symmetry.space_group_name_H-M   'P 1'
#
loop_
_entity.id
_entity.type
_entity.pdbx_description
1 polymer ?
#
loop_
_entity_poly.entity_id
_entity_poly.type
_entity_poly.pdbx_seq_one_letter_code
_entity_poly.pdbx_strand_id
1 'polypeptide(L)'
;EYRVAPPLMLQQFRLYRRDNVPVAFVSWALLTEEVEKRVQSGAWRLQRADWRAGDRLWVVDLVAPHGGLDAVLKDLRENVFPDCVFKIVRLPVNSGGPTVDEVKGVKVG
;
A
#
# COMPACT_ATOMS: atom_id res chain seq x y z
N GLU A 1 12.27 12.02 1.41
CA GLU A 1 13.01 10.86 0.84
C GLU A 1 12.69 9.47 1.43
N TYR A 2 12.10 9.33 2.63
CA TYR A 2 11.92 8.01 3.29
C TYR A 2 10.82 7.10 2.69
N ARG A 3 9.93 7.60 1.82
CA ARG A 3 8.83 6.82 1.23
C ARG A 3 9.09 6.26 -0.17
N VAL A 4 10.16 6.72 -0.84
CA VAL A 4 10.40 6.38 -2.25
C VAL A 4 11.59 5.44 -2.38
N ALA A 5 12.72 5.74 -1.73
CA ALA A 5 13.92 4.91 -1.85
C ALA A 5 13.72 3.47 -1.32
N PRO A 6 13.13 3.24 -0.12
CA PRO A 6 12.99 1.87 0.39
C PRO A 6 12.15 0.94 -0.50
N PRO A 7 10.92 1.30 -0.95
CA PRO A 7 10.15 0.40 -1.79
C PRO A 7 10.78 0.16 -3.15
N LEU A 8 11.46 1.16 -3.74
CA LEU A 8 12.18 0.98 -4.99
C LEU A 8 13.33 -0.03 -4.84
N MET A 9 14.14 0.13 -3.80
CA MET A 9 15.28 -0.77 -3.51
C MET A 9 14.83 -2.19 -3.19
N LEU A 10 13.68 -2.34 -2.54
CA LEU A 10 13.09 -3.64 -2.17
C LEU A 10 12.19 -4.22 -3.26
N GLN A 11 11.99 -3.51 -4.38
CA GLN A 11 11.00 -3.85 -5.42
C GLN A 11 9.58 -4.07 -4.85
N GLN A 12 9.24 -3.35 -3.78
CA GLN A 12 7.94 -3.37 -3.15
C GLN A 12 7.06 -2.21 -3.65
N PHE A 13 6.90 -2.14 -4.98
CA PHE A 13 6.09 -1.13 -5.64
C PHE A 13 5.50 -1.63 -6.96
N ARG A 14 4.42 -0.99 -7.42
CA ARG A 14 3.87 -1.15 -8.77
C ARG A 14 3.62 0.21 -9.38
N LEU A 15 4.02 0.36 -10.64
CA LEU A 15 3.86 1.59 -11.41
C LEU A 15 2.99 1.30 -12.64
N TYR A 16 1.82 1.93 -12.68
CA TYR A 16 0.87 1.80 -13.78
C TYR A 16 1.17 2.88 -14.81
N ARG A 17 1.17 2.49 -16.09
CA ARG A 17 1.41 3.40 -17.20
C ARG A 17 0.29 3.33 -18.23
N ARG A 18 0.00 4.47 -18.85
CA ARG A 18 -0.83 4.60 -20.06
C ARG A 18 0.00 5.37 -21.08
N ASP A 19 0.17 4.83 -22.28
CA ASP A 19 0.97 5.45 -23.34
C ASP A 19 2.38 5.87 -22.85
N ASN A 20 3.01 4.98 -22.07
CA ASN A 20 4.31 5.17 -21.41
C ASN A 20 4.36 6.28 -20.33
N VAL A 21 3.25 6.94 -20.02
CA VAL A 21 3.13 7.94 -18.96
C VAL A 21 2.69 7.27 -17.65
N PRO A 22 3.40 7.49 -16.53
CA PRO A 22 2.94 7.04 -15.20
C PRO A 22 1.59 7.65 -14.82
N VAL A 23 0.60 6.80 -14.53
CA VAL A 23 -0.76 7.22 -14.15
C VAL A 23 -1.15 6.84 -12.73
N ALA A 24 -0.49 5.84 -12.16
CA ALA A 24 -0.64 5.50 -10.75
C ALA A 24 0.61 4.82 -10.20
N PHE A 25 0.85 5.00 -8.90
CA PHE A 25 1.95 4.38 -8.16
C PHE A 25 1.40 3.77 -6.88
N VAL A 26 1.88 2.57 -6.57
CA VAL A 26 1.59 1.87 -5.32
C VAL A 26 2.91 1.41 -4.70
N SER A 27 3.06 1.59 -3.40
CA SER A 27 4.13 0.98 -2.59
C SER A 27 3.54 0.15 -1.46
N TRP A 28 4.25 -0.88 -1.03
CA TRP A 28 3.83 -1.70 0.11
C TRP A 28 4.99 -2.06 1.03
N ALA A 29 4.64 -2.44 2.26
CA ALA A 29 5.55 -2.92 3.29
C ALA A 29 5.04 -4.22 3.90
N LEU A 30 5.96 -5.05 4.37
CA LEU A 30 5.69 -6.21 5.21
C LEU A 30 6.11 -5.89 6.63
N LEU A 31 5.14 -5.46 7.44
CA LEU A 31 5.36 -4.97 8.79
C LEU A 31 5.36 -6.11 9.81
N THR A 32 6.05 -5.90 10.93
CA THR A 32 5.81 -6.70 12.14
C THR A 32 4.51 -6.28 12.81
N GLU A 33 4.01 -7.08 13.73
CA GLU A 33 2.85 -6.71 14.56
C GLU A 33 3.08 -5.43 15.36
N GLU A 34 4.29 -5.25 15.92
CA GLU A 34 4.65 -4.05 16.68
C GLU A 34 4.57 -2.79 15.80
N VAL A 35 5.15 -2.85 14.60
CA VAL A 35 5.13 -1.73 13.67
C VAL A 35 3.71 -1.47 13.16
N GLU A 36 2.92 -2.51 12.90
CA GLU A 36 1.50 -2.38 12.53
C GLU A 36 0.72 -1.60 13.59
N LYS A 37 0.82 -1.99 14.87
CA LYS A 37 0.14 -1.32 15.99
C LYS A 37 0.54 0.15 16.10
N ARG A 38 1.83 0.45 15.89
CA ARG A 38 2.35 1.83 15.89
C ARG A 38 1.79 2.66 14.73
N VAL A 39 1.66 2.07 13.54
CA VAL A 39 1.06 2.77 12.38
C VAL A 39 -0.42 3.06 12.65
N GLN A 40 -1.16 2.09 13.19
CA GLN A 40 -2.58 2.23 13.54
C GLN A 40 -2.84 3.28 14.62
N SER A 41 -1.90 3.54 15.53
CA SER A 41 -2.02 4.59 16.54
C SER A 41 -1.68 5.99 16.03
N GLY A 42 -1.42 6.15 14.72
CA GLY A 42 -1.18 7.45 14.09
C GLY A 42 0.30 7.78 13.86
N ALA A 43 1.23 6.92 14.26
CA ALA A 43 2.65 7.06 13.91
C ALA A 43 2.94 6.40 12.54
N TRP A 44 2.41 7.02 11.48
CA TRP A 44 2.40 6.52 10.09
C TRP A 44 3.77 6.52 9.38
N ARG A 45 4.82 7.07 10.00
CA ARG A 45 6.15 7.14 9.38
C ARG A 45 6.92 5.85 9.60
N LEU A 46 7.07 5.06 8.54
CA LEU A 46 7.96 3.89 8.52
C LEU A 46 9.43 4.29 8.49
N GLN A 47 10.25 3.59 9.26
CA GLN A 47 11.70 3.57 9.17
C GLN A 47 12.12 2.61 8.05
N ARG A 48 13.36 2.72 7.56
CA ARG A 48 13.87 1.84 6.48
C ARG A 48 13.76 0.35 6.82
N ALA A 49 14.08 -0.02 8.06
CA ALA A 49 14.04 -1.41 8.51
C ALA A 49 12.62 -1.99 8.50
N ASP A 50 11.59 -1.14 8.68
CA ASP A 50 10.20 -1.57 8.82
C ASP A 50 9.62 -2.15 7.52
N TRP A 51 10.15 -1.76 6.36
CA TRP A 51 9.53 -2.07 5.06
C TRP A 51 9.44 -3.57 4.74
N ARG A 52 10.34 -4.38 5.30
CA ARG A 52 10.41 -5.83 5.07
C ARG A 52 10.80 -6.58 6.34
N ALA A 53 10.22 -6.17 7.47
CA ALA A 53 10.56 -6.71 8.79
C ALA A 53 9.67 -7.86 9.25
N GLY A 54 8.50 -8.05 8.64
CA GLY A 54 7.54 -9.08 9.03
C GLY A 54 6.76 -9.65 7.85
N ASP A 55 5.50 -9.96 8.10
CA ASP A 55 4.59 -10.65 7.18
C ASP A 55 3.24 -9.93 7.01
N ARG A 56 2.98 -8.88 7.77
CA ARG A 56 1.73 -8.11 7.68
C ARG A 56 1.81 -7.14 6.50
N LEU A 57 1.09 -7.46 5.43
CA LEU A 57 1.10 -6.68 4.20
C LEU A 57 0.29 -5.39 4.31
N TRP A 58 0.96 -4.26 4.08
CA TRP A 58 0.38 -2.92 4.12
C TRP A 58 0.68 -2.16 2.85
N VAL A 59 -0.35 -1.60 2.21
CA VAL A 59 -0.17 -0.59 1.18
C VAL A 59 0.13 0.74 1.87
N VAL A 60 1.30 1.29 1.58
CA VAL A 60 1.84 2.48 2.26
C VAL A 60 1.47 3.75 1.51
N ASP A 61 1.71 3.76 0.19
CA ASP A 61 1.28 4.85 -0.69
C ASP A 61 0.45 4.26 -1.83
N LEU A 62 -0.70 4.86 -2.11
CA LEU A 62 -1.53 4.59 -3.27
C LEU A 62 -1.89 5.94 -3.90
N VAL A 63 -1.24 6.25 -5.02
CA VAL A 63 -1.34 7.55 -5.67
C VAL A 63 -1.85 7.37 -7.09
N ALA A 64 -3.02 7.94 -7.39
CA ALA A 64 -3.66 7.92 -8.70
C ALA A 64 -4.27 9.30 -9.00
N PRO A 65 -3.44 10.30 -9.43
CA PRO A 65 -3.82 11.71 -9.46
C PRO A 65 -4.95 12.04 -10.45
N HIS A 66 -5.15 11.19 -11.46
CA HIS A 66 -6.19 11.35 -12.48
C HIS A 66 -7.37 10.39 -12.28
N GLY A 67 -7.52 9.83 -11.06
CA GLY A 67 -8.51 8.79 -10.76
C GLY A 67 -8.06 7.39 -11.17
N GLY A 68 -8.99 6.43 -11.15
CA GLY A 68 -8.69 5.02 -11.46
C GLY A 68 -8.28 4.16 -10.26
N LEU A 69 -8.55 4.64 -9.04
CA LEU A 69 -8.29 3.92 -7.79
C LEU A 69 -8.90 2.52 -7.79
N ASP A 70 -10.12 2.37 -8.32
CA ASP A 70 -10.81 1.07 -8.37
C ASP A 70 -10.10 0.07 -9.27
N ALA A 71 -9.56 0.51 -10.42
CA ALA A 71 -8.80 -0.34 -11.31
C ALA A 71 -7.46 -0.77 -10.69
N VAL A 72 -6.80 0.15 -9.96
CA VAL A 72 -5.59 -0.17 -9.19
C VAL A 72 -5.91 -1.17 -8.09
N LEU A 73 -6.94 -0.93 -7.27
CA LEU A 73 -7.35 -1.85 -6.21
C LEU A 73 -7.75 -3.22 -6.74
N LYS A 74 -8.46 -3.27 -7.87
CA LYS A 74 -8.80 -4.52 -8.56
C LYS A 74 -7.53 -5.28 -8.93
N ASP A 75 -6.58 -4.62 -9.60
CA ASP A 75 -5.32 -5.26 -9.99
C ASP A 75 -4.46 -5.67 -8.79
N LEU A 76 -4.45 -4.91 -7.69
CA LEU A 76 -3.80 -5.33 -6.45
C LEU A 76 -4.41 -6.63 -5.92
N ARG A 77 -5.74 -6.74 -5.93
CA ARG A 77 -6.44 -7.92 -5.44
C ARG A 77 -6.30 -9.13 -6.35
N GLU A 78 -6.24 -8.93 -7.66
CA GLU A 78 -6.31 -10.04 -8.62
C GLU A 78 -4.93 -10.51 -9.10
N ASN A 79 -3.95 -9.60 -9.17
CA ASN A 79 -2.68 -9.86 -9.85
C ASN A 79 -1.44 -9.65 -8.96
N VAL A 80 -1.49 -8.69 -8.02
CA VAL A 80 -0.33 -8.44 -7.13
C VAL A 80 -0.39 -9.30 -5.87
N PHE A 81 -1.57 -9.39 -5.26
CA PHE A 81 -1.80 -10.05 -3.98
C PHE A 81 -3.02 -10.97 -4.01
N PRO A 82 -3.17 -11.87 -5.00
CA PRO A 82 -4.36 -12.74 -5.11
C PRO A 82 -4.60 -13.62 -3.88
N ASP A 83 -3.52 -13.96 -3.16
CA ASP A 83 -3.52 -14.90 -2.05
C ASP A 83 -3.27 -14.26 -0.68
N CYS A 84 -3.26 -12.93 -0.62
CA CYS A 84 -2.95 -12.22 0.60
C CYS A 84 -4.13 -11.37 1.05
N VAL A 85 -4.17 -11.12 2.36
CA VAL A 85 -4.95 -10.05 2.94
C VAL A 85 -4.01 -8.90 3.21
N PHE A 86 -4.37 -7.70 2.77
CA PHE A 86 -3.56 -6.50 2.97
C PHE A 86 -4.38 -5.36 3.53
N LYS A 87 -3.70 -4.43 4.20
CA LYS A 87 -4.35 -3.29 4.84
C LYS A 87 -3.99 -1.98 4.14
N ILE A 88 -4.92 -1.03 4.14
CA ILE A 88 -4.74 0.32 3.62
C ILE A 88 -5.22 1.33 4.68
N VAL A 89 -4.41 2.33 5.01
CA VAL A 89 -4.87 3.48 5.78
C VAL A 89 -5.61 4.45 4.86
N ARG A 90 -6.87 4.76 5.18
CA ARG A 90 -7.56 5.90 4.61
C ARG A 90 -7.48 7.08 5.56
N LEU A 91 -6.87 8.16 5.07
CA LEU A 91 -6.96 9.44 5.74
C LEU A 91 -8.34 10.04 5.44
N PRO A 92 -9.07 10.54 6.44
CA PRO A 92 -10.37 11.11 6.23
C PRO A 92 -10.25 12.43 5.46
N VAL A 93 -11.19 12.68 4.54
CA VAL A 93 -11.25 13.91 3.76
C VAL A 93 -11.82 15.07 4.59
N ASN A 94 -12.58 14.76 5.65
CA ASN A 94 -13.21 15.68 6.59
C ASN A 94 -12.85 15.32 8.05
N SER A 95 -13.41 16.02 9.03
CA SER A 95 -13.23 15.76 10.47
C SER A 95 -13.45 14.28 10.84
N GLY A 96 -12.36 13.60 11.21
CA GLY A 96 -12.34 12.19 11.60
C GLY A 96 -10.90 11.71 11.85
N GLY A 97 -10.73 10.52 12.43
CA GLY A 97 -9.43 9.84 12.52
C GLY A 97 -9.14 8.99 11.29
N PRO A 98 -7.88 8.56 11.06
CA PRO A 98 -7.56 7.59 10.02
C PRO A 98 -8.35 6.29 10.22
N THR A 99 -8.88 5.72 9.13
CA THR A 99 -9.50 4.38 9.14
C THR A 99 -8.57 3.38 8.45
N VAL A 100 -8.71 2.11 8.80
CA VAL A 100 -7.97 1.02 8.17
C VAL A 100 -8.95 0.11 7.46
N ASP A 101 -8.75 -0.05 6.15
CA ASP A 101 -9.46 -1.05 5.36
C ASP A 101 -8.64 -2.32 5.29
N GLU A 102 -9.27 -3.46 5.56
CA GLU A 102 -8.71 -4.76 5.28
C GLU A 102 -9.26 -5.28 3.95
N VAL A 103 -8.36 -5.58 3.01
CA VAL A 103 -8.67 -5.96 1.64
C VAL A 103 -8.18 -7.38 1.39
N LYS A 104 -9.09 -8.24 0.95
CA LYS A 104 -8.77 -9.62 0.56
C LYS A 104 -8.45 -9.70 -0.93
N GLY A 105 -7.33 -10.35 -1.26
CA GLY A 105 -7.03 -10.82 -2.60
C GLY A 105 -8.10 -11.77 -3.14
N VAL A 106 -8.14 -11.91 -4.47
CA VAL A 106 -9.04 -12.82 -5.17
C VAL A 106 -8.25 -13.50 -6.27
N LYS A 107 -8.09 -14.82 -6.22
CA LYS A 107 -7.58 -15.59 -7.37
C LYS A 107 -8.57 -15.47 -8.52
N VAL A 108 -8.10 -14.94 -9.65
CA VAL A 108 -8.80 -15.08 -10.93
C VAL A 108 -8.23 -16.31 -11.61
N GLY A 109 -9.08 -17.30 -11.86
CA GLY A 109 -8.73 -18.56 -12.53
C GLY A 109 -8.67 -18.45 -14.03
#